data_AF-A0A8J9TKR9-F1
#
_entry.id   AF-A0A8J9TKR9-F1
#
_cell.length_a   1.000
_cell.length_b   1.000
_cell.length_c   1.000
_cell.angle_alpha   90.00
_cell.angle_beta   90.00
_cell.angle_gamma   90.00
#
_symmetry.space_group_name_H-M   'P 1'
#
loop_
_entity.id
_entity.type
_entity.pdbx_description
1 polymer ?
#
loop_
_entity_poly.entity_id
_entity_poly.type
_entity_poly.pdbx_seq_one_letter_code
_entity_poly.pdbx_strand_id
1 'polypeptide(L)'
;SPVCARLTLSGKLVEVNPDSEEYTRAQAAFFQRHPQMATWPSEHNWIIAKLEIEDLWLINFYGGAAILSIEEYFSAKLSPDMQLERL
;
A
#
# COMPACT_ATOMS: atom_id res chain seq x y z
N SER A 1 15.88 -13.71 -14.05
CA SER A 1 14.99 -14.86 -13.78
C SER A 1 13.75 -14.34 -13.06
N PRO A 2 12.55 -14.35 -13.67
CA PRO A 2 11.31 -13.79 -13.10
C PRO A 2 10.67 -14.76 -12.08
N VAL A 3 11.47 -15.30 -11.17
CA VAL A 3 10.98 -16.18 -10.07
C VAL A 3 10.51 -15.38 -8.85
N CYS A 4 10.99 -14.15 -8.68
CA CYS A 4 10.48 -13.24 -7.66
C CYS A 4 9.29 -12.48 -8.22
N ALA A 5 8.13 -12.61 -7.56
CA ALA A 5 6.94 -11.84 -7.92
C ALA A 5 7.19 -10.34 -7.74
N ARG A 6 6.82 -9.54 -8.74
CA ARG A 6 6.86 -8.08 -8.71
C ARG A 6 5.51 -7.52 -9.15
N LEU A 7 4.88 -6.79 -8.23
CA LEU A 7 3.70 -5.97 -8.50
C LEU A 7 4.14 -4.52 -8.69
N THR A 8 3.70 -3.89 -9.77
CA THR A 8 3.86 -2.46 -10.01
C THR A 8 2.50 -1.79 -9.91
N LEU A 9 2.41 -0.74 -9.10
CA LEU A 9 1.24 0.12 -8.96
C LEU A 9 1.65 1.52 -9.41
N SER A 10 0.84 2.15 -10.25
CA SER A 10 1.03 3.54 -10.68
C SER A 10 -0.26 4.34 -10.54
N GLY A 11 -0.12 5.63 -10.29
CA GLY A 11 -1.22 6.54 -10.09
C GLY A 11 -0.78 7.81 -9.37
N LYS A 12 -1.67 8.41 -8.59
CA LYS A 12 -1.45 9.72 -7.96
C LYS A 12 -1.16 9.58 -6.48
N LEU A 13 -0.11 10.24 -6.02
CA LEU A 13 0.13 10.42 -4.59
C LEU A 13 -0.68 11.62 -4.09
N VAL A 14 -1.60 11.37 -3.16
CA VAL A 14 -2.54 12.38 -2.65
C VAL A 14 -2.40 12.47 -1.14
N GLU A 15 -2.31 13.68 -0.60
CA GLU A 15 -2.33 13.93 0.83
C GLU A 15 -3.69 13.54 1.41
N VAL A 16 -3.68 12.80 2.53
CA VAL A 16 -4.91 12.41 3.22
C VAL A 16 -5.35 13.57 4.11
N ASN A 17 -6.62 13.97 4.01
CA ASN A 17 -7.17 15.05 4.82
C ASN A 17 -6.97 14.77 6.33
N PRO A 18 -6.22 15.62 7.07
CA PRO A 18 -5.94 15.42 8.50
C PRO A 18 -7.17 15.29 9.40
N ASP A 19 -8.29 15.88 9.01
CA ASP A 19 -9.54 15.87 9.80
C ASP A 19 -10.43 14.65 9.48
N SER A 20 -9.98 13.74 8.62
CA SER A 20 -10.78 12.59 8.17
C SER A 20 -10.58 11.34 9.00
N GLU A 21 -11.60 10.47 9.06
CA GLU A 21 -11.46 9.12 9.62
C GLU A 21 -10.45 8.25 8.85
N GLU A 22 -10.21 8.55 7.57
CA GLU A 22 -9.18 7.89 6.76
C GLU A 22 -7.79 8.20 7.31
N TYR A 23 -7.50 9.45 7.69
CA TYR A 23 -6.22 9.84 8.25
C TYR A 23 -5.91 9.08 9.54
N THR A 24 -6.86 9.04 10.49
CA THR A 24 -6.68 8.33 11.76
C THR A 24 -6.35 6.85 11.54
N ARG A 25 -7.07 6.19 10.61
CA ARG A 25 -6.81 4.77 10.28
C ARG A 25 -5.47 4.59 9.56
N ALA A 26 -5.15 5.45 8.60
CA ALA A 26 -3.92 5.39 7.83
C ALA A 26 -2.68 5.63 8.71
N GLN A 27 -2.73 6.64 9.57
CA GLN A 27 -1.65 6.95 10.51
C GLN A 27 -1.44 5.81 11.52
N ALA A 28 -2.52 5.26 12.09
CA ALA A 28 -2.43 4.12 13.01
C ALA A 28 -1.79 2.89 12.34
N ALA A 29 -2.25 2.53 11.13
CA ALA A 29 -1.68 1.41 10.37
C ALA A 29 -0.21 1.67 9.97
N PHE A 30 0.13 2.91 9.63
CA PHE A 30 1.48 3.30 9.26
C PHE A 30 2.46 3.16 10.43
N PHE A 31 2.12 3.71 11.60
CA PHE A 31 2.99 3.60 12.78
C PHE A 31 2.99 2.21 13.42
N GLN A 32 1.93 1.42 13.26
CA GLN A 32 1.97 0.00 13.63
C GLN A 32 3.06 -0.74 12.83
N ARG A 33 3.20 -0.43 11.53
CA ARG A 33 4.21 -1.04 10.67
C ARG A 33 5.59 -0.41 10.83
N HIS A 34 5.65 0.89 11.11
CA HIS A 34 6.87 1.69 11.17
C HIS A 34 6.93 2.51 12.48
N PRO A 35 7.05 1.86 13.64
CA PRO A 35 6.96 2.52 14.95
C PRO A 35 8.03 3.61 15.13
N GLN A 36 9.21 3.44 14.53
CA GLN A 36 10.30 4.43 14.58
C GLN A 36 9.95 5.76 13.90
N MET A 37 8.96 5.80 13.01
CA MET A 37 8.59 7.03 12.32
C MET A 37 7.72 7.96 13.17
N ALA A 38 7.14 7.45 14.26
CA ALA A 38 6.39 8.26 15.22
C ALA A 38 7.28 9.24 15.99
N THR A 39 8.60 9.01 16.02
CA THR A 39 9.58 9.86 16.71
C THR A 39 10.45 10.69 15.76
N TRP A 40 10.10 10.72 14.47
CA TRP A 40 10.81 11.56 13.49
C TRP A 40 10.65 13.05 13.82
N PRO A 41 11.65 13.88 13.44
CA PRO A 41 11.64 15.30 13.77
C PRO A 41 10.47 16.01 13.09
N SER A 42 9.72 16.79 13.87
CA SER A 42 8.51 17.49 13.41
C SER A 42 8.80 18.63 12.44
N GLU A 43 10.00 19.20 12.50
CA GLU A 43 10.46 20.32 11.66
C GLU A 43 10.57 20.01 10.15
N HIS A 44 10.40 18.73 9.77
CA HIS A 44 10.35 18.29 8.37
C HIS A 44 8.94 18.32 7.76
N ASN A 45 7.90 18.66 8.53
CA ASN A 45 6.51 18.76 8.06
C ASN A 45 6.00 17.50 7.33
N TRP A 46 6.16 16.33 7.97
CA TRP A 46 5.69 15.06 7.42
C TRP A 46 4.18 15.04 7.19
N ILE A 47 3.77 14.45 6.07
CA ILE A 47 2.37 14.24 5.72
C ILE A 47 2.05 12.74 5.64
N ILE A 48 0.79 12.39 5.86
CA ILE A 48 0.26 11.08 5.50
C ILE A 48 -0.33 11.20 4.10
N ALA A 49 0.19 10.41 3.16
CA ALA A 49 -0.28 10.37 1.79
C ALA A 49 -0.70 8.96 1.39
N LYS A 50 -1.61 8.87 0.42
CA LYS A 50 -2.06 7.61 -0.18
C LYS A 50 -1.77 7.61 -1.68
N LEU A 51 -1.58 6.41 -2.23
CA LEU A 51 -1.52 6.20 -3.67
C LEU A 51 -2.93 5.87 -4.18
N GLU A 52 -3.52 6.79 -4.94
CA GLU A 52 -4.71 6.51 -5.74
C GLU A 52 -4.25 5.76 -7.00
N ILE A 53 -4.46 4.45 -7.01
CA ILE A 53 -4.00 3.55 -8.06
C ILE A 53 -4.84 3.79 -9.33
N GLU A 54 -4.17 4.02 -10.45
CA GLU A 54 -4.77 4.20 -11.78
C GLU A 54 -4.46 3.00 -12.68
N ASP A 55 -3.24 2.44 -12.59
CA ASP A 55 -2.82 1.27 -13.36
C ASP A 55 -2.00 0.31 -12.48
N LEU A 56 -2.09 -0.98 -12.77
CA LEU A 56 -1.28 -1.99 -12.11
C LEU A 56 -0.97 -3.19 -13.00
N TRP A 57 0.20 -3.79 -12.77
CA TRP A 57 0.59 -5.02 -13.44
C TRP A 57 1.50 -5.90 -12.58
N LEU A 58 1.38 -7.21 -12.78
CA LEU A 58 2.09 -8.24 -12.02
C LEU A 58 2.96 -9.09 -12.95
N ILE A 59 4.24 -9.24 -12.61
CA ILE A 59 5.10 -10.29 -13.16
C ILE A 59 5.43 -11.24 -12.02
N ASN A 60 4.81 -12.41 -12.03
CA ASN A 60 5.04 -13.48 -11.06
C ASN A 60 5.54 -14.78 -11.70
N PHE A 61 5.64 -14.81 -13.03
CA PHE A 61 6.18 -15.94 -13.78
C PHE A 61 6.66 -15.53 -15.17
N TYR A 62 7.16 -16.49 -15.94
CA TYR A 62 7.43 -16.31 -17.36
C TYR A 62 6.14 -16.04 -18.14
N GLY A 63 6.24 -15.33 -19.27
CA GLY A 63 5.10 -15.07 -20.16
C GLY A 63 4.66 -13.60 -20.24
N GLY A 64 5.31 -12.70 -19.52
CA GLY A 64 5.02 -11.25 -19.54
C GLY A 64 4.25 -10.79 -18.32
N ALA A 65 3.75 -9.55 -18.36
CA ALA A 65 3.00 -8.95 -17.25
C ALA A 65 1.50 -9.25 -17.38
N ALA A 66 0.89 -9.69 -16.28
CA ALA A 66 -0.55 -9.70 -16.13
C ALA A 66 -1.02 -8.28 -15.77
N ILE A 67 -1.85 -7.69 -16.64
CA ILE A 67 -2.51 -6.41 -16.34
C ILE A 67 -3.76 -6.72 -15.52
N LEU A 68 -3.90 -6.05 -14.38
CA LEU A 68 -5.01 -6.27 -13.45
C LEU A 68 -5.88 -5.01 -13.40
N SER A 69 -7.19 -5.19 -13.22
CA SER A 69 -8.07 -4.08 -12.91
C SER A 69 -7.95 -3.66 -11.44
N ILE A 70 -8.29 -2.40 -11.17
CA ILE A 70 -8.36 -1.86 -9.81
C ILE A 70 -9.37 -2.65 -8.96
N GLU A 71 -10.50 -3.04 -9.55
CA GLU A 71 -11.54 -3.82 -8.88
C GLU A 71 -11.02 -5.20 -8.45
N GLU A 72 -10.34 -5.92 -9.34
CA GLU A 72 -9.74 -7.22 -9.01
C GLU A 72 -8.76 -7.11 -7.85
N TYR A 73 -7.91 -6.07 -7.85
CA TYR A 73 -6.96 -5.82 -6.77
C TYR A 73 -7.65 -5.61 -5.41
N PHE A 74 -8.66 -4.74 -5.36
CA PHE A 74 -9.37 -4.45 -4.10
C PHE A 74 -10.35 -5.56 -3.67
N SER A 75 -10.79 -6.41 -4.60
CA SER A 75 -11.62 -7.58 -4.30
C SER A 75 -10.83 -8.77 -3.76
N ALA A 76 -9.50 -8.75 -3.90
CA ALA A 76 -8.63 -9.85 -3.50
C ALA A 76 -8.67 -10.10 -1.99
N LYS A 77 -8.75 -11.39 -1.61
CA LYS A 77 -8.68 -11.82 -0.22
C LYS A 77 -7.25 -12.20 0.13
N LEU A 78 -6.78 -11.72 1.29
CA LEU A 78 -5.52 -12.18 1.87
C LEU A 78 -5.58 -13.71 2.06
N SER A 79 -4.46 -14.38 1.81
CA SER A 79 -4.35 -15.80 2.14
C SER A 79 -4.55 -16.00 3.65
N PRO A 80 -5.07 -17.15 4.09
CA PRO A 80 -5.29 -17.43 5.51
C PRO A 80 -4.04 -17.20 6.36
N ASP A 81 -2.86 -17.57 5.85
CA ASP A 81 -1.59 -17.43 6.55
C ASP A 81 -1.21 -15.95 6.77
N MET A 82 -1.50 -15.07 5.81
CA MET A 82 -1.24 -13.62 5.95
C MET A 82 -2.22 -12.91 6.88
N GLN A 83 -3.37 -13.52 7.19
CA GLN A 83 -4.33 -12.96 8.15
C GLN A 83 -3.86 -13.18 9.59
N LEU A 84 -3.12 -14.25 9.85
CA LEU A 84 -2.59 -14.59 11.17
C LEU A 84 -1.44 -13.67 11.60
N GLU A 85 -0.63 -13.19 10.66
CA GLU A 85 0.52 -12.30 10.92
C GLU A 85 0.15 -10.81 11.13
N ARG A 86 -1.14 -10.47 11.06
CA ARG A 86 -1.65 -9.11 11.33
C ARG A 86 -2.28 -8.95 12.73
N LEU A 87 -2.22 -10.00 13.56
CA LEU A 87 -2.60 -10.00 14.99
C LEU A 87 -1.38 -9.67 15.86
#